data_AF-C5M509-F1
#
_entry.id   AF-C5M509-F1
#
_cell.length_a   1.000
_cell.length_b   1.000
_cell.length_c   1.000
_cell.angle_alpha   90.00
_cell.angle_beta   90.00
_cell.angle_gamma   90.00
#
_symmetry.space_group_name_H-M   'P 1'
#
loop_
_entity.id
_entity.type
_entity.pdbx_description
1 polymer ?
#
loop_
_entity_poly.entity_id
_entity_poly.type
_entity_poly.pdbx_seq_one_letter_code
_entity_poly.pdbx_strand_id
1 'polypeptide(L)'
;MPTHKRQKLQSESAPKHLIINAFDMMCPSLQTAGLWKHPKDKSRDYNTIEYWTNLAQLLERGKFNALFIADVLSGYDVYNGPRNFDAAARSGAQFPINDPHAVIPAMAAVTKNLSFAVTSSTITEAPYHFARRLATLDHLTKGRIGWNIVSSYLDSSARNVLNGANLPDHDERYDKAQEYLEVVYQLFLSSWADDAVELKNGVFTNPKKVREINYEGKYYTVPGPSNYRTNSSKVASYFTSWCFYKRFGVCC
;
A
#
# COMPACT_ATOMS: atom_id res chain seq x y z
N MET A 1 52.22 34.61 9.55
CA MET A 1 51.13 33.93 8.83
C MET A 1 50.59 32.83 9.74
N PRO A 2 49.30 32.83 10.11
CA PRO A 2 48.75 31.76 10.93
C PRO A 2 48.53 30.51 10.08
N THR A 3 49.05 29.39 10.56
CA THR A 3 48.89 28.07 9.96
C THR A 3 47.49 27.53 10.26
N HIS A 4 46.63 27.45 9.25
CA HIS A 4 45.34 26.77 9.36
C HIS A 4 45.57 25.27 9.56
N LYS A 5 45.40 24.79 10.80
CA LYS A 5 45.26 23.36 11.10
C LYS A 5 44.01 22.84 10.40
N ARG A 6 44.21 22.02 9.37
CA ARG A 6 43.13 21.30 8.68
C ARG A 6 42.46 20.37 9.69
N GLN A 7 41.25 20.72 10.13
CA GLN A 7 40.40 19.85 10.94
C GLN A 7 40.16 18.55 10.17
N LYS A 8 40.65 17.42 10.69
CA LYS A 8 40.26 16.10 10.20
C LYS A 8 38.76 15.95 10.48
N LEU A 9 37.95 15.96 9.43
CA LEU A 9 36.56 15.51 9.49
C LEU A 9 36.57 14.02 9.86
N GLN A 10 36.40 13.72 11.15
CA GLN A 10 36.01 12.40 11.60
C GLN A 10 34.51 12.26 11.35
N SER A 11 34.14 11.64 10.24
CA SER A 11 32.82 11.04 10.09
C SER A 11 32.97 9.65 9.51
N GLU A 12 33.44 8.70 10.31
CA GLU A 12 33.13 7.29 10.06
C GLU A 12 31.65 7.07 10.39
N SER A 13 30.77 7.57 9.53
CA SER A 13 29.36 7.18 9.58
C SER A 13 29.29 5.70 9.24
N ALA A 14 28.66 4.90 10.11
CA ALA A 14 28.41 3.48 9.85
C ALA A 14 27.93 3.25 8.41
N PRO A 15 28.34 2.14 7.77
CA PRO A 15 28.00 1.88 6.38
C PRO A 15 26.48 1.93 6.19
N LYS A 16 26.03 2.77 5.24
CA LYS A 16 24.60 2.88 4.92
C LYS A 16 24.17 1.60 4.20
N HIS A 17 23.19 0.91 4.77
CA HIS A 17 22.58 -0.26 4.14
C HIS A 17 21.60 0.19 3.05
N LEU A 18 21.66 -0.45 1.88
CA LEU A 18 20.64 -0.27 0.85
C LEU A 18 19.33 -0.88 1.32
N ILE A 19 18.22 -0.17 1.07
CA ILE A 19 16.88 -0.72 1.22
C ILE A 19 16.51 -1.36 -0.11
N ILE A 20 16.30 -2.66 -0.11
CA ILE A 20 16.00 -3.44 -1.31
C ILE A 20 14.61 -4.04 -1.17
N ASN A 21 13.71 -3.62 -2.06
CA ASN A 21 12.35 -4.14 -2.15
C ASN A 21 12.18 -4.93 -3.45
N ALA A 22 11.43 -6.03 -3.40
CA ALA A 22 10.98 -6.72 -4.59
C ALA A 22 9.74 -6.02 -5.12
N PHE A 23 9.64 -5.87 -6.43
CA PHE A 23 8.50 -5.23 -7.08
C PHE A 23 7.73 -6.27 -7.89
N ASP A 24 6.48 -6.52 -7.50
CA ASP A 24 5.61 -7.51 -8.12
C ASP A 24 4.16 -7.00 -8.18
N MET A 25 3.25 -7.77 -8.75
CA MET A 25 1.83 -7.46 -8.90
C MET A 25 1.04 -8.75 -9.06
N MET A 26 -0.20 -8.79 -8.59
CA MET A 26 -1.05 -9.99 -8.69
C MET A 26 -1.61 -10.17 -10.11
N CYS A 27 -0.73 -10.29 -11.11
CA CYS A 27 -1.05 -10.48 -12.52
C CYS A 27 0.06 -11.29 -13.23
N PRO A 28 -0.19 -11.80 -14.47
CA PRO A 28 0.81 -12.54 -15.24
C PRO A 28 1.98 -11.71 -15.77
N SER A 29 1.91 -10.39 -15.86
CA SER A 29 3.02 -9.55 -16.33
C SER A 29 2.90 -8.12 -15.83
N LEU A 30 3.83 -7.72 -14.96
CA LEU A 30 3.91 -6.37 -14.39
C LEU A 30 4.56 -5.36 -15.36
N GLN A 31 5.87 -5.48 -15.60
CA GLN A 31 6.65 -4.55 -16.45
C GLN A 31 7.01 -5.13 -17.82
N THR A 32 7.12 -6.45 -17.93
CA THR A 32 7.68 -7.14 -19.11
C THR A 32 6.60 -7.98 -19.80
N ALA A 33 5.70 -7.31 -20.51
CA ALA A 33 4.59 -7.94 -21.21
C ALA A 33 5.06 -9.07 -22.14
N GLY A 34 4.44 -10.25 -22.00
CA GLY A 34 4.76 -11.44 -22.80
C GLY A 34 5.88 -12.34 -22.24
N LEU A 35 6.58 -11.95 -21.17
CA LEU A 35 7.63 -12.79 -20.56
C LEU A 35 7.07 -14.07 -19.92
N TRP A 36 5.79 -14.09 -19.57
CA TRP A 36 5.04 -15.27 -19.13
C TRP A 36 5.14 -16.48 -20.09
N LYS A 37 5.50 -16.25 -21.36
CA LYS A 37 5.73 -17.31 -22.36
C LYS A 37 7.04 -18.07 -22.12
N HIS A 38 7.99 -17.51 -21.37
CA HIS A 38 9.28 -18.12 -21.16
C HIS A 38 9.14 -19.40 -20.29
N PRO A 39 9.76 -20.55 -20.63
CA PRO A 39 9.53 -21.82 -19.94
C PRO A 39 9.87 -21.83 -18.44
N LYS A 40 10.75 -20.92 -18.00
CA LYS A 40 11.13 -20.77 -16.58
C LYS A 40 10.30 -19.75 -15.82
N ASP A 41 9.43 -19.01 -16.51
CA ASP A 41 8.59 -18.01 -15.89
C ASP A 41 7.47 -18.68 -15.07
N LYS A 42 7.19 -18.10 -13.89
CA LYS A 42 6.17 -18.60 -12.95
C LYS A 42 5.07 -17.58 -12.67
N SER A 43 5.11 -16.40 -13.28
CA SER A 43 4.13 -15.32 -13.09
C SER A 43 2.70 -15.74 -13.45
N ARG A 44 2.53 -16.75 -14.31
CA ARG A 44 1.20 -17.33 -14.64
C ARG A 44 0.51 -17.94 -13.43
N ASP A 45 1.27 -18.32 -12.41
CA ASP A 45 0.77 -18.94 -11.18
C ASP A 45 0.36 -17.87 -10.14
N TYR A 46 0.30 -16.59 -10.52
CA TYR A 46 -0.05 -15.44 -9.66
C TYR A 46 -1.39 -15.61 -8.90
N ASN A 47 -2.28 -16.47 -9.39
CA ASN A 47 -3.58 -16.76 -8.80
C ASN A 47 -3.55 -17.92 -7.78
N THR A 48 -2.37 -18.43 -7.44
CA THR A 48 -2.16 -19.50 -6.45
C THR A 48 -1.50 -18.96 -5.18
N ILE A 49 -1.86 -19.52 -4.02
CA ILE A 49 -1.26 -19.11 -2.74
C ILE A 49 0.23 -19.54 -2.68
N GLU A 50 0.55 -20.67 -3.30
CA GLU A 50 1.88 -21.27 -3.34
C GLU A 50 2.88 -20.34 -4.03
N TYR A 51 2.49 -19.66 -5.13
CA TYR A 51 3.36 -18.68 -5.80
C TYR A 51 3.82 -17.60 -4.80
N TRP A 52 2.88 -16.98 -4.11
CA TRP A 52 3.15 -15.86 -3.20
C TRP A 52 3.88 -16.28 -1.93
N THR A 53 3.50 -17.41 -1.33
CA THR A 53 4.18 -17.93 -0.13
C THR A 53 5.61 -18.35 -0.44
N ASN A 54 5.87 -18.99 -1.57
CA ASN A 54 7.23 -19.33 -2.01
C ASN A 54 8.06 -18.07 -2.31
N LEU A 55 7.48 -17.07 -2.96
CA LEU A 55 8.13 -15.78 -3.22
C LEU A 55 8.49 -15.08 -1.90
N ALA A 56 7.56 -14.98 -0.95
CA ALA A 56 7.81 -14.35 0.35
C ALA A 56 8.95 -15.03 1.11
N GLN A 57 8.97 -16.37 1.14
CA GLN A 57 10.07 -17.13 1.74
C GLN A 57 11.40 -16.91 1.01
N LEU A 58 11.39 -16.83 -0.33
CA LEU A 58 12.59 -16.53 -1.12
C LEU A 58 13.16 -15.16 -0.78
N LEU A 59 12.32 -14.12 -0.75
CA LEU A 59 12.71 -12.75 -0.44
C LEU A 59 13.22 -12.62 1.00
N GLU A 60 12.59 -13.30 1.97
CA GLU A 60 13.05 -13.32 3.35
C GLU A 60 14.43 -14.00 3.50
N ARG A 61 14.67 -15.12 2.80
CA ARG A 61 16.01 -15.73 2.73
C ARG A 61 17.03 -14.77 2.12
N GLY A 62 16.62 -14.04 1.08
CA GLY A 62 17.42 -13.01 0.39
C GLY A 62 17.59 -11.69 1.15
N LYS A 63 17.03 -11.55 2.37
CA LYS A 63 17.12 -10.35 3.21
C LYS A 63 16.55 -9.08 2.56
N PHE A 64 15.56 -9.24 1.68
CA PHE A 64 14.77 -8.11 1.18
C PHE A 64 14.03 -7.42 2.33
N ASN A 65 13.89 -6.11 2.25
CA ASN A 65 13.17 -5.32 3.23
C ASN A 65 11.66 -5.49 3.07
N ALA A 66 11.16 -5.41 1.84
CA ALA A 66 9.74 -5.57 1.55
C ALA A 66 9.47 -6.22 0.20
N LEU A 67 8.30 -6.84 0.09
CA LEU A 67 7.63 -7.10 -1.18
C LEU A 67 6.63 -5.97 -1.43
N PHE A 68 6.88 -5.20 -2.48
CA PHE A 68 5.99 -4.15 -2.98
C PHE A 68 5.09 -4.74 -4.07
N ILE A 69 3.78 -4.69 -3.84
CA ILE A 69 2.76 -5.23 -4.73
C ILE A 69 2.01 -4.05 -5.37
N ALA A 70 2.26 -3.83 -6.66
CA ALA A 70 1.54 -2.86 -7.48
C ALA A 70 0.08 -3.29 -7.69
N ASP A 71 -0.77 -2.34 -8.06
CA ASP A 71 -2.18 -2.62 -8.39
C ASP A 71 -2.75 -1.60 -9.38
N VAL A 72 -3.69 -2.07 -10.19
CA VAL A 72 -4.61 -1.25 -11.00
C VAL A 72 -5.99 -1.92 -10.99
N LEU A 73 -7.05 -1.12 -10.90
CA LEU A 73 -8.41 -1.65 -10.78
C LEU A 73 -9.06 -2.08 -12.10
N SER A 74 -8.40 -1.85 -13.22
CA SER A 74 -8.95 -2.14 -14.54
C SER A 74 -7.83 -2.30 -15.55
N GLY A 75 -8.09 -3.05 -16.61
CA GLY A 75 -7.13 -3.24 -17.69
C GLY A 75 -6.84 -1.95 -18.45
N TYR A 76 -5.71 -1.95 -19.17
CA TYR A 76 -5.37 -0.90 -20.13
C TYR A 76 -6.25 -1.03 -21.37
N ASP A 77 -6.95 0.05 -21.73
CA ASP A 77 -7.99 0.05 -22.77
C ASP A 77 -7.88 1.21 -23.79
N VAL A 78 -6.69 1.80 -23.90
CA VAL A 78 -6.45 3.01 -24.72
C VAL A 78 -5.83 2.67 -26.09
N TYR A 79 -4.93 1.68 -26.13
CA TYR A 79 -4.18 1.35 -27.34
C TYR A 79 -5.09 0.71 -28.39
N ASN A 80 -4.98 1.16 -29.65
CA ASN A 80 -5.85 0.76 -30.76
C ASN A 80 -7.35 1.03 -30.52
N GLY A 81 -7.66 2.13 -29.83
CA GLY A 81 -9.01 2.65 -29.68
C GLY A 81 -9.49 2.61 -28.22
N PRO A 82 -10.45 3.47 -27.85
CA PRO A 82 -10.97 3.51 -26.49
C PRO A 82 -11.74 2.23 -26.18
N ARG A 83 -11.66 1.78 -24.92
CA ARG A 83 -12.30 0.54 -24.43
C ARG A 83 -11.79 -0.73 -25.12
N ASN A 84 -10.59 -0.70 -25.69
CA ASN A 84 -9.98 -1.84 -26.35
C ASN A 84 -8.97 -2.55 -25.44
N PHE A 85 -9.38 -3.66 -24.83
CA PHE A 85 -8.52 -4.47 -23.97
C PHE A 85 -7.68 -5.51 -24.72
N ASP A 86 -7.82 -5.65 -26.05
CA ASP A 86 -7.26 -6.76 -26.81
C ASP A 86 -5.74 -6.89 -26.62
N ALA A 87 -5.02 -5.77 -26.63
CA ALA A 87 -3.57 -5.76 -26.48
C ALA A 87 -3.15 -6.19 -25.06
N ALA A 88 -3.84 -5.68 -24.03
CA ALA A 88 -3.59 -6.06 -22.64
C ALA A 88 -3.90 -7.55 -22.40
N ALA A 89 -5.07 -8.00 -22.84
CA ALA A 89 -5.53 -9.38 -22.70
C ALA A 89 -4.62 -10.37 -23.44
N ARG A 90 -4.20 -10.06 -24.68
CA ARG A 90 -3.30 -10.92 -25.47
C ARG A 90 -1.90 -11.01 -24.88
N SER A 91 -1.40 -9.91 -24.34
CA SER A 91 -0.02 -9.83 -23.85
C SER A 91 0.14 -10.24 -22.38
N GLY A 92 -0.95 -10.28 -21.62
CA GLY A 92 -0.94 -10.50 -20.17
C GLY A 92 -0.52 -9.26 -19.37
N ALA A 93 -0.44 -8.08 -20.01
CA ALA A 93 0.05 -6.85 -19.39
C ALA A 93 -0.93 -6.33 -18.33
N GLN A 94 -0.62 -6.61 -17.06
CA GLN A 94 -1.45 -6.29 -15.90
C GLN A 94 -2.91 -6.75 -16.02
N PHE A 95 -3.13 -7.81 -16.79
CA PHE A 95 -4.45 -8.36 -17.09
C PHE A 95 -4.36 -9.87 -17.31
N PRO A 96 -5.21 -10.68 -16.67
CA PRO A 96 -6.08 -10.36 -15.52
C PRO A 96 -5.28 -9.93 -14.28
N ILE A 97 -5.96 -9.33 -13.30
CA ILE A 97 -5.38 -8.89 -12.03
C ILE A 97 -6.28 -9.26 -10.84
N ASN A 98 -5.68 -9.68 -9.73
CA ASN A 98 -6.36 -9.99 -8.47
C ASN A 98 -6.07 -8.93 -7.38
N ASP A 99 -6.92 -8.87 -6.35
CA ASP A 99 -6.74 -7.98 -5.20
C ASP A 99 -5.43 -8.30 -4.42
N PRO A 100 -4.47 -7.36 -4.32
CA PRO A 100 -3.18 -7.57 -3.65
C PRO A 100 -3.31 -7.79 -2.13
N HIS A 101 -4.40 -7.35 -1.50
CA HIS A 101 -4.55 -7.44 -0.04
C HIS A 101 -4.80 -8.87 0.43
N ALA A 102 -5.50 -9.68 -0.38
CA ALA A 102 -6.02 -10.98 0.02
C ALA A 102 -4.91 -12.00 0.34
N VAL A 103 -3.75 -11.89 -0.32
CA VAL A 103 -2.66 -12.86 -0.16
C VAL A 103 -1.67 -12.50 0.94
N ILE A 104 -1.74 -11.27 1.48
CA ILE A 104 -0.83 -10.79 2.53
C ILE A 104 -0.83 -11.70 3.77
N PRO A 105 -1.96 -12.15 4.33
CA PRO A 105 -1.95 -13.02 5.51
C PRO A 105 -1.22 -14.35 5.29
N ALA A 106 -1.34 -14.93 4.09
CA ALA A 106 -0.66 -16.18 3.75
C ALA A 106 0.86 -15.99 3.69
N MET A 107 1.34 -14.92 3.05
CA MET A 107 2.77 -14.58 3.02
C MET A 107 3.31 -14.21 4.40
N ALA A 108 2.53 -13.47 5.18
CA ALA A 108 2.89 -13.07 6.54
C ALA A 108 3.02 -14.27 7.48
N ALA A 109 2.24 -15.32 7.29
CA ALA A 109 2.31 -16.55 8.08
C ALA A 109 3.61 -17.36 7.86
N VAL A 110 4.24 -17.22 6.69
CA VAL A 110 5.47 -17.95 6.32
C VAL A 110 6.74 -17.09 6.39
N THR A 111 6.65 -15.87 6.92
CA THR A 111 7.76 -14.91 7.05
C THR A 111 7.75 -14.24 8.42
N LYS A 112 8.91 -13.79 8.89
CA LYS A 112 9.08 -13.12 10.18
C LYS A 112 9.43 -11.64 10.07
N ASN A 113 10.20 -11.26 9.05
CA ASN A 113 10.79 -9.92 8.93
C ASN A 113 10.41 -9.21 7.63
N LEU A 114 10.09 -9.95 6.57
CA LEU A 114 9.71 -9.35 5.28
C LEU A 114 8.47 -8.46 5.45
N SER A 115 8.57 -7.20 5.05
CA SER A 115 7.42 -6.30 5.02
C SER A 115 6.65 -6.41 3.69
N PHE A 116 5.40 -5.94 3.69
CA PHE A 116 4.53 -5.95 2.53
C PHE A 116 4.05 -4.53 2.27
N ALA A 117 4.32 -3.98 1.09
CA ALA A 117 3.76 -2.70 0.67
C ALA A 117 2.68 -2.97 -0.39
N VAL A 118 1.43 -2.70 -0.07
CA VAL A 118 0.29 -2.95 -0.99
C VAL A 118 -0.18 -1.65 -1.61
N THR A 119 -0.39 -1.65 -2.92
CA THR A 119 -0.99 -0.52 -3.61
C THR A 119 -2.50 -0.53 -3.40
N SER A 120 -3.04 0.62 -3.01
CA SER A 120 -4.49 0.83 -2.97
C SER A 120 -4.78 2.28 -3.33
N SER A 121 -5.81 2.48 -4.14
CA SER A 121 -6.18 3.81 -4.61
C SER A 121 -7.21 4.49 -3.71
N THR A 122 -7.05 5.79 -3.49
CA THR A 122 -7.98 6.61 -2.70
C THR A 122 -9.33 6.85 -3.39
N ILE A 123 -9.48 6.44 -4.66
CA ILE A 123 -10.76 6.55 -5.39
C ILE A 123 -11.61 5.28 -5.37
N THR A 124 -11.10 4.17 -4.81
CA THR A 124 -11.68 2.83 -4.98
C THR A 124 -12.87 2.55 -4.08
N GLU A 125 -12.73 2.90 -2.81
CA GLU A 125 -13.62 2.51 -1.73
C GLU A 125 -13.58 3.57 -0.62
N ALA A 126 -14.61 3.61 0.22
CA ALA A 126 -14.68 4.55 1.32
C ALA A 126 -13.51 4.39 2.32
N PRO A 127 -12.95 5.49 2.86
CA PRO A 127 -11.79 5.46 3.76
C PRO A 127 -12.02 4.63 5.02
N TYR A 128 -13.25 4.58 5.54
CA TYR A 128 -13.59 3.77 6.71
C TYR A 128 -13.38 2.26 6.48
N HIS A 129 -13.75 1.77 5.29
CA HIS A 129 -13.63 0.35 4.94
C HIS A 129 -12.17 -0.04 4.67
N PHE A 130 -11.45 0.80 3.91
CA PHE A 130 -10.03 0.60 3.65
C PHE A 130 -9.20 0.63 4.93
N ALA A 131 -9.44 1.60 5.81
CA ALA A 131 -8.72 1.70 7.09
C ALA A 131 -8.92 0.44 7.94
N ARG A 132 -10.13 -0.15 7.97
CA ARG A 132 -10.36 -1.45 8.61
C ARG A 132 -9.50 -2.56 8.02
N ARG A 133 -9.43 -2.65 6.68
CA ARG A 133 -8.62 -3.66 5.99
C ARG A 133 -7.15 -3.51 6.35
N LEU A 134 -6.63 -2.28 6.30
CA LEU A 134 -5.23 -2.00 6.60
C LEU A 134 -4.89 -2.28 8.08
N ALA A 135 -5.75 -1.88 9.03
CA ALA A 135 -5.57 -2.22 10.44
C ALA A 135 -5.59 -3.73 10.70
N THR A 136 -6.46 -4.47 9.98
CA THR A 136 -6.50 -5.93 10.07
C THR A 136 -5.18 -6.55 9.59
N LEU A 137 -4.68 -6.11 8.44
CA LEU A 137 -3.39 -6.57 7.92
C LEU A 137 -2.23 -6.16 8.84
N ASP A 138 -2.28 -4.99 9.45
CA ASP A 138 -1.29 -4.54 10.43
C ASP A 138 -1.18 -5.50 11.62
N HIS A 139 -2.32 -5.92 12.19
CA HIS A 139 -2.35 -6.93 13.26
C HIS A 139 -1.83 -8.29 12.79
N LEU A 140 -2.35 -8.80 11.67
CA LEU A 140 -2.00 -10.13 11.16
C LEU A 140 -0.52 -10.23 10.77
N THR A 141 0.03 -9.14 10.24
CA THR A 141 1.45 -9.06 9.84
C THR A 141 2.37 -8.65 10.99
N LYS A 142 1.83 -8.22 12.13
CA LYS A 142 2.55 -7.68 13.29
C LYS A 142 3.35 -6.41 12.96
N GLY A 143 2.72 -5.43 12.32
CA GLY A 143 3.34 -4.15 12.01
C GLY A 143 4.22 -4.15 10.76
N ARG A 144 4.02 -5.11 9.85
CA ARG A 144 4.82 -5.28 8.62
C ARG A 144 4.08 -4.87 7.35
N ILE A 145 2.93 -4.22 7.47
CA ILE A 145 2.18 -3.70 6.32
C ILE A 145 2.57 -2.24 6.05
N GLY A 146 2.64 -1.91 4.77
CA GLY A 146 2.73 -0.57 4.23
C GLY A 146 1.65 -0.39 3.17
N TRP A 147 1.18 0.84 3.02
CA TRP A 147 0.26 1.20 1.95
C TRP A 147 1.02 2.08 0.96
N ASN A 148 1.03 1.68 -0.32
CA ASN A 148 1.40 2.52 -1.45
C ASN A 148 0.17 3.33 -1.91
N ILE A 149 0.15 4.61 -1.56
CA ILE A 149 -0.97 5.52 -1.85
C ILE A 149 -0.92 5.97 -3.30
N VAL A 150 -2.01 5.74 -4.04
CA VAL A 150 -2.20 6.22 -5.41
C VAL A 150 -3.58 6.85 -5.58
N SER A 151 -3.75 7.74 -6.55
CA SER A 151 -5.04 8.38 -6.88
C SER A 151 -5.70 7.78 -8.13
N SER A 152 -5.21 6.61 -8.57
CA SER A 152 -5.45 6.00 -9.90
C SER A 152 -5.04 6.92 -11.05
N TYR A 153 -5.11 6.45 -12.30
CA TYR A 153 -4.96 7.29 -13.50
C TYR A 153 -5.75 6.74 -14.71
N LEU A 154 -6.31 5.54 -14.59
CA LEU A 154 -7.05 4.89 -15.67
C LEU A 154 -8.52 5.30 -15.62
N ASP A 155 -9.02 5.86 -16.71
CA ASP A 155 -10.45 6.13 -16.89
C ASP A 155 -11.27 4.84 -16.84
N SER A 156 -10.70 3.72 -17.28
CA SER A 156 -11.33 2.40 -17.18
C SER A 156 -11.62 1.99 -15.74
N SER A 157 -10.76 2.38 -14.78
CA SER A 157 -11.00 2.19 -13.36
C SER A 157 -12.14 3.08 -12.87
N ALA A 158 -12.09 4.38 -13.21
CA ALA A 158 -13.08 5.36 -12.77
C ALA A 158 -14.50 4.95 -13.16
N ARG A 159 -14.73 4.52 -14.41
CA ARG A 159 -16.05 4.09 -14.89
C ARG A 159 -16.65 2.95 -14.07
N ASN A 160 -15.81 2.04 -13.56
CA ASN A 160 -16.25 0.89 -12.77
C ASN A 160 -16.47 1.22 -11.29
N VAL A 161 -15.64 2.09 -10.70
CA VAL A 161 -15.66 2.34 -9.23
C VAL A 161 -16.34 3.64 -8.84
N LEU A 162 -16.56 4.56 -9.78
CA LEU A 162 -17.23 5.84 -9.58
C LEU A 162 -18.61 5.88 -10.24
N ASN A 163 -19.29 4.72 -10.32
CA ASN A 163 -20.65 4.60 -10.84
C ASN A 163 -20.81 5.20 -12.26
N GLY A 164 -19.91 4.86 -13.17
CA GLY A 164 -19.91 5.34 -14.55
C GLY A 164 -19.32 6.74 -14.76
N ALA A 165 -18.91 7.44 -13.71
CA ALA A 165 -18.26 8.75 -13.84
C ALA A 165 -16.85 8.66 -14.42
N ASN A 166 -16.40 9.77 -15.01
CA ASN A 166 -15.02 9.92 -15.45
C ASN A 166 -14.09 10.11 -14.26
N LEU A 167 -12.80 9.92 -14.50
CA LEU A 167 -11.78 10.22 -13.52
C LEU A 167 -11.77 11.75 -13.26
N PRO A 168 -11.79 12.21 -12.00
CA PRO A 168 -11.72 13.63 -11.72
C PRO A 168 -10.39 14.23 -12.21
N ASP A 169 -10.37 15.55 -12.38
CA ASP A 169 -9.16 16.26 -12.78
C ASP A 169 -8.01 15.99 -11.81
N HIS A 170 -6.79 16.11 -12.32
CA HIS A 170 -5.58 15.77 -11.57
C HIS A 170 -5.57 16.40 -10.17
N ASP A 171 -5.75 17.71 -10.07
CA ASP A 171 -5.64 18.44 -8.79
C ASP A 171 -6.78 18.07 -7.82
N GLU A 172 -8.01 17.92 -8.32
CA GLU A 172 -9.14 17.47 -7.50
C GLU A 172 -8.89 16.09 -6.89
N ARG A 173 -8.26 15.18 -7.63
CA ARG A 173 -7.90 13.85 -7.10
C ARG A 173 -6.89 13.95 -5.96
N TYR A 174 -5.97 14.91 -6.00
CA TYR A 174 -5.02 15.11 -4.91
C TYR A 174 -5.67 15.74 -3.69
N ASP A 175 -6.56 16.71 -3.87
CA ASP A 175 -7.35 17.27 -2.77
C ASP A 175 -8.19 16.19 -2.09
N LYS A 176 -8.86 15.35 -2.88
CA LYS A 176 -9.65 14.23 -2.37
C LYS A 176 -8.78 13.15 -1.71
N ALA A 177 -7.59 12.89 -2.23
CA ALA A 177 -6.64 11.96 -1.61
C ALA A 177 -6.10 12.48 -0.28
N GLN A 178 -5.83 13.77 -0.18
CA GLN A 178 -5.42 14.42 1.06
C GLN A 178 -6.50 14.26 2.14
N GLU A 179 -7.75 14.57 1.80
CA GLU A 179 -8.89 14.41 2.71
C GLU A 179 -9.09 12.93 3.12
N TYR A 180 -8.89 12.00 2.18
CA TYR A 180 -8.94 10.56 2.45
C TYR A 180 -7.91 10.14 3.51
N LEU A 181 -6.67 10.62 3.37
CA LEU A 181 -5.59 10.31 4.31
C LEU A 181 -5.88 10.87 5.69
N GLU A 182 -6.44 12.07 5.79
CA GLU A 182 -6.84 12.67 7.06
C GLU A 182 -7.88 11.82 7.78
N VAL A 183 -8.92 11.35 7.08
CA VAL A 183 -9.91 10.44 7.65
C VAL A 183 -9.24 9.15 8.15
N VAL A 184 -8.41 8.50 7.34
CA VAL A 184 -7.71 7.27 7.72
C VAL A 184 -6.81 7.49 8.94
N TYR A 185 -6.06 8.59 8.98
CA TYR A 185 -5.21 8.94 10.13
C TYR A 185 -6.01 9.19 11.40
N GLN A 186 -7.13 9.90 11.32
CA GLN A 186 -7.98 10.11 12.49
C GLN A 186 -8.59 8.79 12.98
N LEU A 187 -9.04 7.90 12.07
CA LEU A 187 -9.52 6.57 12.44
C LEU A 187 -8.45 5.76 13.18
N PHE A 188 -7.19 5.81 12.74
CA PHE A 188 -6.09 5.08 13.37
C PHE A 188 -5.57 5.68 14.67
N LEU A 189 -5.41 7.00 14.73
CA LEU A 189 -4.67 7.67 15.79
C LEU A 189 -5.55 8.36 16.83
N SER A 190 -6.79 8.69 16.46
CA SER A 190 -7.65 9.54 17.27
C SER A 190 -8.86 8.81 17.85
N SER A 191 -9.28 7.69 17.25
CA SER A 191 -10.52 7.02 17.65
C SER A 191 -10.38 6.14 18.90
N TRP A 192 -9.21 5.57 19.17
CA TRP A 192 -8.92 4.73 20.35
C TRP A 192 -7.71 5.25 21.08
N ALA A 193 -7.74 5.27 22.42
CA ALA A 193 -6.52 5.43 23.21
C ALA A 193 -5.67 4.15 23.17
N ASP A 194 -4.34 4.29 23.32
CA ASP A 194 -3.41 3.16 23.26
C ASP A 194 -3.70 2.07 24.29
N ASP A 195 -4.24 2.44 25.45
CA ASP A 195 -4.58 1.57 26.58
C ASP A 195 -6.10 1.37 26.73
N ALA A 196 -6.86 1.52 25.63
CA ALA A 196 -8.30 1.33 25.62
C ALA A 196 -8.73 -0.11 25.97
N VAL A 197 -7.90 -1.12 25.62
CA VAL A 197 -8.14 -2.53 25.96
C VAL A 197 -7.57 -2.82 27.35
N GLU A 198 -8.42 -3.12 28.32
CA GLU A 198 -8.05 -3.26 29.74
C GLU A 198 -8.07 -4.69 30.27
N LEU A 199 -8.86 -5.59 29.65
CA LEU A 199 -8.98 -7.03 29.96
C LEU A 199 -9.08 -7.36 31.47
N LYS A 200 -9.84 -6.56 32.23
CA LYS A 200 -9.97 -6.71 33.69
C LYS A 200 -11.37 -6.39 34.16
N ASN A 201 -11.78 -6.96 35.29
CA ASN A 201 -13.08 -6.68 35.92
C ASN A 201 -14.29 -6.85 34.98
N GLY A 202 -14.24 -7.82 34.04
CA GLY A 202 -15.29 -8.03 33.04
C GLY A 202 -15.32 -7.01 31.89
N VAL A 203 -14.36 -6.07 31.83
CA VAL A 203 -14.24 -5.05 30.80
C VAL A 203 -13.14 -5.44 29.81
N PHE A 204 -13.53 -5.64 28.55
CA PHE A 204 -12.57 -5.83 27.45
C PHE A 204 -11.98 -4.49 27.02
N THR A 205 -12.83 -3.53 26.65
CA THR A 205 -12.47 -2.16 26.25
C THR A 205 -13.14 -1.14 27.16
N ASN A 206 -12.41 -0.14 27.62
CA ASN A 206 -12.96 0.99 28.36
C ASN A 206 -13.71 1.93 27.41
N PRO A 207 -15.05 2.09 27.54
CA PRO A 207 -15.84 2.89 26.61
C PRO A 207 -15.48 4.39 26.66
N LYS A 208 -14.88 4.88 27.75
CA LYS A 208 -14.41 6.28 27.86
C LYS A 208 -13.13 6.55 27.07
N LYS A 209 -12.49 5.51 26.54
CA LYS A 209 -11.23 5.57 25.77
C LYS A 209 -11.44 5.29 24.27
N VAL A 210 -12.70 5.27 23.84
CA VAL A 210 -13.09 5.18 22.43
C VAL A 210 -13.93 6.40 22.10
N ARG A 211 -13.64 7.04 20.98
CA ARG A 211 -14.38 8.23 20.54
C ARG A 211 -14.59 8.26 19.03
N GLU A 212 -15.66 8.93 18.67
CA GLU A 212 -15.91 9.42 17.31
C GLU A 212 -14.80 10.40 16.89
N ILE A 213 -14.49 10.39 15.60
CA ILE A 213 -13.55 11.34 15.00
C ILE A 213 -14.28 12.59 14.52
N ASN A 214 -15.60 12.50 14.25
CA ASN A 214 -16.46 13.59 13.80
C ASN A 214 -15.85 14.38 12.64
N TYR A 215 -15.37 13.65 11.64
CA TYR A 215 -14.75 14.26 10.46
C TYR A 215 -15.83 14.81 9.52
N GLU A 216 -15.74 16.11 9.22
CA GLU A 216 -16.58 16.80 8.24
C GLU A 216 -15.69 17.59 7.28
N GLY A 217 -15.45 17.02 6.10
CA GLY A 217 -14.67 17.66 5.03
C GLY A 217 -15.52 17.94 3.79
N LYS A 218 -14.84 18.29 2.69
CA LYS A 218 -15.50 18.58 1.40
C LYS A 218 -15.98 17.30 0.72
N TYR A 219 -15.22 16.21 0.84
CA TYR A 219 -15.46 14.95 0.13
C TYR A 219 -16.00 13.84 1.05
N TYR A 220 -15.71 13.89 2.36
CA TYR A 220 -16.06 12.85 3.32
C TYR A 220 -16.70 13.42 4.58
N THR A 221 -17.74 12.71 5.03
CA THR A 221 -18.33 12.87 6.37
C THR A 221 -18.25 11.53 7.08
N VAL A 222 -17.44 11.43 8.13
CA VAL A 222 -17.17 10.18 8.86
C VAL A 222 -17.24 10.43 10.36
N PRO A 223 -18.37 10.09 11.01
CA PRO A 223 -18.50 10.22 12.46
C PRO A 223 -17.51 9.34 13.23
N GLY A 224 -17.36 8.08 12.83
CA GLY A 224 -16.65 7.07 13.62
C GLY A 224 -17.56 6.47 14.70
N PRO A 225 -17.01 5.89 15.79
CA PRO A 225 -15.59 5.55 15.96
C PRO A 225 -15.15 4.50 14.93
N SER A 226 -13.85 4.27 14.81
CA SER A 226 -13.36 3.04 14.17
C SER A 226 -13.79 1.82 15.00
N ASN A 227 -14.20 0.75 14.33
CA ASN A 227 -14.54 -0.53 14.98
C ASN A 227 -13.34 -1.49 15.07
N TYR A 228 -12.12 -0.95 14.93
CA TYR A 228 -10.85 -1.65 14.95
C TYR A 228 -9.82 -0.75 15.62
N ARG A 229 -8.73 -1.35 16.10
CA ARG A 229 -7.53 -0.61 16.56
C ARG A 229 -6.37 -0.93 15.63
N THR A 230 -5.31 -0.13 15.66
CA THR A 230 -4.01 -0.48 15.07
C THR A 230 -3.09 -1.08 16.14
N ASN A 231 -1.94 -1.63 15.75
CA ASN A 231 -0.88 -1.93 16.72
C ASN A 231 -0.16 -0.62 17.08
N SER A 232 -0.21 -0.21 18.35
CA SER A 232 0.13 1.13 18.89
C SER A 232 1.59 1.58 18.73
N SER A 233 2.40 0.90 17.91
CA SER A 233 3.82 1.23 17.75
C SER A 233 4.16 1.91 16.43
N LYS A 234 3.41 1.67 15.35
CA LYS A 234 3.78 2.15 14.02
C LYS A 234 2.52 2.23 13.19
N VAL A 235 2.02 3.45 12.98
CA VAL A 235 1.16 3.68 11.82
C VAL A 235 1.90 3.11 10.61
N ALA A 236 1.24 2.24 9.83
CA ALA A 236 1.81 1.53 8.69
C ALA A 236 2.81 2.44 7.95
N SER A 237 4.01 1.93 7.64
CA SER A 237 4.97 2.74 6.90
C SER A 237 4.35 3.10 5.56
N TYR A 238 3.84 4.33 5.43
CA TYR A 238 3.17 4.77 4.22
C TYR A 238 4.21 5.05 3.17
N PHE A 239 4.17 4.26 2.13
CA PHE A 239 4.85 4.55 0.91
C PHE A 239 3.85 5.38 0.09
N THR A 240 4.27 6.50 -0.44
CA THR A 240 3.57 6.99 -1.62
C THR A 240 4.61 6.82 -2.71
N SER A 241 4.20 6.37 -3.90
CA SER A 241 5.06 6.40 -5.08
C SER A 241 5.65 7.80 -5.32
N TRP A 242 5.07 8.82 -4.67
CA TRP A 242 5.43 10.23 -4.77
C TRP A 242 6.21 10.81 -3.56
N CYS A 243 6.24 10.20 -2.37
CA CYS A 243 6.89 10.77 -1.17
C CYS A 243 8.39 10.52 -1.14
N PHE A 244 8.91 9.83 -2.16
CA PHE A 244 10.33 9.91 -2.50
C PHE A 244 10.72 11.30 -3.06
N TYR A 245 9.77 12.09 -3.57
CA TYR A 245 10.08 13.30 -4.34
C TYR A 245 10.42 14.54 -3.50
N LYS A 246 9.90 14.71 -2.26
CA LYS A 246 10.16 15.93 -1.47
C LYS A 246 11.41 15.90 -0.59
N ARG A 247 12.07 14.75 -0.38
CA ARG A 247 13.28 14.68 0.45
C ARG A 247 14.56 14.30 -0.29
N PHE A 248 14.48 13.76 -1.51
CA PHE A 248 15.67 13.19 -2.18
C PHE A 248 15.92 13.60 -3.63
N GLY A 249 15.15 14.50 -4.24
CA GLY A 249 15.60 15.29 -5.41
C GLY A 249 16.22 14.51 -6.58
N VAL A 250 15.70 13.33 -6.92
CA VAL A 250 16.12 12.58 -8.11
C VAL A 250 14.88 12.25 -8.95
N CYS A 251 14.88 12.78 -10.18
CA CYS A 251 13.88 12.54 -11.21
C CYS A 251 14.25 11.27 -11.98
N CYS A 252 13.29 10.37 -12.17
CA CYS A 252 13.21 9.58 -13.41
C CYS A 252 12.13 10.20 -14.28
#